data_AF-A0A969F3S9-F1
#
_entry.id   AF-A0A969F3S9-F1
#
_cell.length_a   1.000
_cell.length_b   1.000
_cell.length_c   1.000
_cell.angle_alpha   90.00
_cell.angle_beta   90.00
_cell.angle_gamma   90.00
#
_symmetry.space_group_name_H-M   'P 1'
#
loop_
_entity.id
_entity.type
_entity.pdbx_description
1 polymer ?
#
loop_
_entity_poly.entity_id
_entity_poly.type
_entity_poly.pdbx_seq_one_letter_code
_entity_poly.pdbx_strand_id
1 'polypeptide(L)'
;MRVLICAGGTGGGIYPALAAATELQKAGLSSTDILWIGTKGEMEESLVPQAGLRLETISGGAVAGVPLSLKVKNGAHLAASVPKALRLVRQFRPDVMFMTGGYMAAPVTVACRVLGVPISIYLPDVEPGASVRFSLRFARKIGATTEGTAQYVPQEKLVVTGYPVRPELRAATQLSKEEALAQFALTPGRRTLFVLVAAGVRRKSTRP
;
A
#
# COMPACT_ATOMS: atom_id res chain seq x y z
N MET A 1 -10.48 18.30 0.57
CA MET A 1 -9.14 17.80 0.21
C MET A 1 -9.32 16.51 -0.55
N ARG A 2 -8.68 16.33 -1.71
CA ARG A 2 -8.75 15.11 -2.52
C ARG A 2 -7.49 14.29 -2.38
N VAL A 3 -7.63 13.04 -1.98
CA VAL A 3 -6.51 12.11 -1.74
C VAL A 3 -6.53 11.01 -2.78
N LEU A 4 -5.42 10.90 -3.52
CA LEU A 4 -5.19 9.77 -4.41
C LEU A 4 -4.43 8.68 -3.64
N ILE A 5 -5.04 7.53 -3.42
CA ILE A 5 -4.37 6.37 -2.82
C ILE A 5 -3.82 5.48 -3.94
N CYS A 6 -2.52 5.18 -3.88
CA CYS A 6 -1.84 4.27 -4.79
C CYS A 6 -1.31 3.07 -3.99
N ALA A 7 -2.01 1.95 -4.05
CA ALA A 7 -1.71 0.79 -3.23
C ALA A 7 -2.22 -0.50 -3.89
N GLY A 8 -1.45 -1.58 -3.80
CA GLY A 8 -1.87 -2.88 -4.35
C GLY A 8 -0.78 -3.95 -4.35
N GLY A 9 -1.08 -5.05 -5.02
CA GLY A 9 -0.22 -6.23 -5.11
C GLY A 9 -0.49 -7.23 -3.98
N THR A 10 0.02 -6.98 -2.77
CA THR A 10 -0.20 -7.88 -1.62
C THR A 10 -0.89 -7.16 -0.46
N GLY A 11 -1.39 -7.95 0.50
CA GLY A 11 -1.97 -7.40 1.72
C GLY A 11 -1.07 -6.41 2.46
N GLY A 12 0.26 -6.62 2.43
CA GLY A 12 1.21 -5.70 3.06
C GLY A 12 1.18 -4.27 2.51
N GLY A 13 0.83 -4.08 1.24
CA GLY A 13 0.60 -2.76 0.66
C GLY A 13 -0.84 -2.26 0.85
N ILE A 14 -1.82 -3.15 0.72
CA ILE A 14 -3.25 -2.79 0.73
C ILE A 14 -3.74 -2.45 2.14
N TYR A 15 -3.37 -3.24 3.15
CA TYR A 15 -3.90 -3.09 4.51
C TYR A 15 -3.53 -1.77 5.19
N PRO A 16 -2.27 -1.29 5.13
CA PRO A 16 -1.90 0.03 5.63
C PRO A 16 -2.66 1.16 4.94
N ALA A 17 -2.86 1.05 3.62
CA ALA A 17 -3.57 2.07 2.85
C ALA A 17 -5.07 2.12 3.20
N LEU A 18 -5.70 0.97 3.43
CA LEU A 18 -7.09 0.91 3.93
C LEU A 18 -7.20 1.51 5.33
N ALA A 19 -6.28 1.18 6.25
CA ALA A 19 -6.27 1.76 7.59
C ALA A 19 -6.13 3.30 7.54
N ALA A 20 -5.23 3.82 6.70
CA ALA A 20 -5.09 5.26 6.47
C ALA A 20 -6.36 5.89 5.87
N ALA A 21 -6.99 5.23 4.88
CA ALA A 21 -8.24 5.69 4.27
C ALA A 21 -9.37 5.81 5.31
N THR A 22 -9.49 4.83 6.21
CA THR A 22 -10.48 4.86 7.29
C THR A 22 -10.25 6.03 8.24
N GLU A 23 -9.00 6.34 8.61
CA GLU A 23 -8.72 7.50 9.46
C GLU A 23 -8.96 8.83 8.72
N LEU A 24 -8.70 8.90 7.41
CA LEU A 24 -9.06 10.07 6.59
C LEU A 24 -10.58 10.29 6.55
N GLN A 25 -11.36 9.21 6.44
CA GLN A 25 -12.83 9.30 6.48
C GLN A 25 -13.33 9.78 7.85
N LYS A 26 -12.75 9.28 8.95
CA LYS A 26 -13.05 9.77 10.30
C LYS A 26 -12.66 11.24 10.49
N ALA A 27 -11.61 11.69 9.81
CA ALA A 27 -11.20 13.10 9.79
C ALA A 27 -12.11 13.98 8.90
N GLY A 28 -13.18 13.42 8.31
CA GLY A 28 -14.22 14.16 7.59
C GLY A 28 -14.15 14.08 6.07
N LEU A 29 -13.25 13.28 5.48
CA LEU A 29 -13.23 13.08 4.02
C LEU A 29 -14.33 12.11 3.60
N SER A 30 -15.08 12.47 2.56
CA SER A 30 -16.06 11.55 1.99
C SER A 30 -15.37 10.47 1.14
N SER A 31 -16.10 9.42 0.77
CA SER A 31 -15.61 8.44 -0.22
C SER A 31 -15.36 9.05 -1.60
N THR A 32 -16.00 10.18 -1.95
CA THR A 32 -15.77 10.88 -3.22
C THR A 32 -14.51 11.72 -3.23
N ASP A 33 -13.99 12.06 -2.06
CA ASP A 33 -12.71 12.75 -1.88
C ASP A 33 -11.51 11.79 -1.98
N ILE A 34 -11.74 10.48 -2.04
CA ILE A 34 -10.70 9.45 -2.09
C ILE A 34 -10.83 8.66 -3.39
N LEU A 35 -9.76 8.67 -4.19
CA LEU A 35 -9.63 7.80 -5.35
C LEU A 35 -8.53 6.78 -5.09
N TRP A 36 -8.83 5.50 -5.23
CA TRP A 36 -7.83 4.45 -5.22
C TRP A 36 -7.41 4.08 -6.64
N ILE A 37 -6.10 4.03 -6.92
CA ILE A 37 -5.55 3.44 -8.14
C ILE A 37 -4.85 2.12 -7.82
N GLY A 38 -5.38 1.05 -8.41
CA GLY A 38 -4.94 -0.33 -8.28
C GLY A 38 -4.38 -0.93 -9.57
N THR A 39 -3.98 -2.19 -9.50
CA THR A 39 -3.61 -3.02 -10.64
C THR A 39 -4.79 -3.91 -11.00
N LYS A 40 -5.08 -4.05 -12.30
CA LYS A 40 -6.14 -4.93 -12.77
C LYS A 40 -5.81 -6.40 -12.45
N GLY A 41 -6.79 -7.16 -11.94
CA GLY A 41 -6.66 -8.59 -11.63
C GLY A 41 -5.98 -8.91 -10.29
N GLU A 42 -5.74 -7.91 -9.43
CA GLU A 42 -5.08 -8.08 -8.13
C GLU A 42 -6.08 -7.93 -6.97
N MET A 43 -5.64 -8.27 -5.75
CA MET A 43 -6.48 -8.35 -4.55
C MET A 43 -7.25 -7.06 -4.23
N GLU A 44 -6.71 -5.89 -4.60
CA GLU A 44 -7.38 -4.61 -4.44
C GLU A 44 -8.72 -4.49 -5.16
N GLU A 45 -8.95 -5.23 -6.26
CA GLU A 45 -10.23 -5.21 -7.01
C GLU A 45 -11.42 -5.70 -6.17
N SER A 46 -11.16 -6.54 -5.17
CA SER A 46 -12.17 -7.00 -4.22
C SER A 46 -12.20 -6.14 -2.95
N LEU A 47 -11.03 -5.88 -2.36
CA LEU A 47 -10.94 -5.27 -1.04
C LEU A 47 -11.33 -3.78 -1.01
N VAL A 48 -11.01 -3.03 -2.07
CA VAL A 48 -11.25 -1.58 -2.09
C VAL A 48 -12.74 -1.24 -2.24
N PRO A 49 -13.49 -1.86 -3.18
CA PRO A 49 -14.94 -1.63 -3.27
C PRO A 49 -15.70 -2.10 -2.02
N GLN A 50 -15.27 -3.19 -1.38
CA GLN A 50 -15.85 -3.66 -0.12
C GLN A 50 -15.70 -2.63 1.02
N ALA A 51 -14.65 -1.82 0.98
CA ALA A 51 -14.46 -0.71 1.91
C ALA A 51 -15.26 0.56 1.53
N GLY A 52 -16.09 0.51 0.49
CA GLY A 52 -16.89 1.65 0.02
C GLY A 52 -16.07 2.73 -0.69
N LEU A 53 -14.88 2.40 -1.18
CA LEU A 53 -13.97 3.34 -1.85
C LEU A 53 -14.03 3.15 -3.37
N ARG A 54 -13.88 4.27 -4.10
CA ARG A 54 -13.77 4.23 -5.56
C ARG A 54 -12.41 3.63 -5.96
N LEU A 55 -12.46 2.59 -6.80
CA LEU A 55 -11.28 1.98 -7.40
C LEU A 55 -11.22 2.25 -8.91
N GLU A 56 -10.07 2.69 -9.38
CA GLU A 56 -9.69 2.67 -10.79
C GLU A 56 -8.48 1.75 -10.96
N THR A 57 -8.46 0.95 -12.02
CA THR A 57 -7.36 0.00 -12.24
C THR A 57 -6.53 0.36 -13.46
N ILE A 58 -5.22 0.14 -13.37
CA ILE A 58 -4.32 0.21 -14.52
C ILE A 58 -3.60 -1.13 -14.71
N SER A 59 -3.05 -1.34 -15.91
CA SER A 59 -2.23 -2.52 -16.18
C SER A 59 -0.89 -2.40 -15.46
N GLY A 60 -0.46 -3.51 -14.87
CA GLY A 60 0.80 -3.64 -14.16
C GLY A 60 1.12 -5.10 -13.88
N GLY A 61 2.34 -5.37 -13.41
CA GLY A 61 2.79 -6.70 -13.04
C GLY A 61 4.20 -6.67 -12.45
N ALA A 62 4.64 -7.79 -11.89
CA ALA A 62 5.97 -7.91 -11.27
C ALA A 62 7.09 -7.70 -12.29
N VAL A 63 7.97 -6.74 -12.02
CA VAL A 63 9.20 -6.49 -12.82
C VAL A 63 10.43 -7.03 -12.10
N ALA A 64 10.38 -7.12 -10.77
CA ALA A 64 11.44 -7.72 -9.95
C ALA A 64 11.16 -9.19 -9.67
N GLY A 65 12.20 -10.03 -9.67
CA GLY A 65 12.09 -11.46 -9.34
C GLY A 65 11.47 -12.33 -10.44
N VAL A 66 11.20 -11.78 -11.63
CA VAL A 66 10.65 -12.52 -12.78
C VAL A 66 11.68 -12.72 -13.90
N PRO A 67 11.51 -13.75 -14.75
CA PRO A 67 12.31 -13.96 -15.96
C PRO A 67 12.40 -12.72 -16.86
N LEU A 68 13.49 -12.58 -17.62
CA LEU A 68 13.74 -11.40 -18.46
C LEU A 68 12.61 -11.11 -19.46
N SER A 69 12.03 -12.14 -20.09
CA SER A 69 10.90 -11.99 -21.01
C SER A 69 9.68 -11.36 -20.33
N LEU A 70 9.33 -11.83 -19.14
CA LEU A 70 8.24 -11.27 -18.33
C LEU A 70 8.57 -9.88 -17.80
N LYS A 71 9.83 -9.62 -17.43
CA LYS A 71 10.30 -8.29 -17.02
C LYS A 71 10.09 -7.25 -18.12
N VAL A 72 10.48 -7.56 -19.35
CA VAL A 72 10.31 -6.68 -20.51
C VAL A 72 8.84 -6.47 -20.83
N LYS A 73 8.06 -7.56 -20.87
CA LYS A 73 6.60 -7.51 -21.09
C LYS A 73 5.90 -6.63 -20.05
N ASN A 74 6.16 -6.87 -18.76
CA ASN A 74 5.53 -6.12 -17.68
C ASN A 74 6.01 -4.66 -17.66
N GLY A 75 7.28 -4.40 -17.97
CA GLY A 75 7.81 -3.05 -18.16
C GLY A 75 7.09 -2.29 -19.28
N ALA A 76 6.86 -2.93 -20.42
CA ALA A 76 6.11 -2.35 -21.54
C ALA A 76 4.64 -2.07 -21.15
N HIS A 77 3.98 -2.99 -20.45
CA HIS A 77 2.61 -2.77 -19.94
C HIS A 77 2.54 -1.60 -18.94
N LEU A 78 3.53 -1.44 -18.07
CA LEU A 78 3.63 -0.32 -17.13
C LEU A 78 3.85 1.01 -17.87
N ALA A 79 4.71 1.03 -18.89
CA ALA A 79 4.92 2.22 -19.71
C ALA A 79 3.64 2.60 -20.47
N ALA A 80 2.96 1.62 -21.06
CA ALA A 80 1.69 1.82 -21.75
C ALA A 80 0.55 2.26 -20.83
N SER A 81 0.67 2.07 -19.51
CA SER A 81 -0.35 2.51 -18.55
C SER A 81 -0.17 3.95 -18.06
N VAL A 82 0.96 4.61 -18.35
CA VAL A 82 1.23 6.01 -17.99
C VAL A 82 0.15 6.97 -18.54
N PRO A 83 -0.29 6.91 -19.81
CA PRO A 83 -1.33 7.81 -20.31
C PRO A 83 -2.66 7.65 -19.57
N LYS A 84 -3.01 6.42 -19.19
CA LYS A 84 -4.21 6.15 -18.37
C LYS A 84 -4.05 6.73 -16.97
N ALA A 85 -2.91 6.52 -16.31
CA ALA A 85 -2.62 7.13 -15.02
C ALA A 85 -2.69 8.66 -15.08
N LEU A 86 -2.09 9.28 -16.11
CA LEU A 86 -2.14 10.73 -16.31
C LEU A 86 -3.56 11.25 -16.47
N ARG A 87 -4.41 10.55 -17.24
CA ARG A 87 -5.83 10.88 -17.39
C ARG A 87 -6.56 10.82 -16.06
N LEU A 88 -6.38 9.75 -15.29
CA LEU A 88 -7.02 9.56 -13.98
C LEU A 88 -6.63 10.67 -13.00
N VAL A 89 -5.33 10.95 -12.87
CA VAL A 89 -4.83 12.02 -11.98
C VAL A 89 -5.33 13.39 -12.44
N ARG A 90 -5.35 13.68 -13.75
CA ARG A 90 -5.84 14.96 -14.29
C ARG A 90 -7.34 15.16 -14.08
N GLN A 91 -8.15 14.09 -14.21
CA GLN A 91 -9.60 14.15 -14.01
C GLN A 91 -9.94 14.29 -12.53
N PHE A 92 -9.27 13.53 -11.67
CA PHE A 92 -9.53 13.54 -10.24
C PHE A 92 -9.01 14.83 -9.56
N ARG A 93 -7.88 15.38 -10.04
CA ARG A 93 -7.20 16.55 -9.46
C ARG A 93 -6.92 16.38 -7.95
N PRO A 94 -6.09 15.39 -7.57
CA PRO A 94 -5.74 15.18 -6.17
C PRO A 94 -4.87 16.31 -5.62
N ASP A 95 -5.09 16.65 -4.36
CA ASP A 95 -4.22 17.56 -3.60
C ASP A 95 -2.94 16.85 -3.15
N VAL A 96 -3.01 15.54 -2.95
CA VAL A 96 -1.87 14.70 -2.54
C VAL A 96 -2.08 13.25 -3.00
N MET A 97 -0.97 12.58 -3.35
CA MET A 97 -0.94 11.13 -3.49
C MET A 97 -0.38 10.48 -2.22
N PHE A 98 -1.10 9.50 -1.67
CA PHE A 98 -0.62 8.60 -0.62
C PHE A 98 -0.33 7.22 -1.20
N MET A 99 0.91 6.75 -1.08
CA MET A 99 1.35 5.50 -1.71
C MET A 99 1.98 4.53 -0.71
N THR A 100 1.57 3.27 -0.72
CA THR A 100 2.11 2.22 0.15
C THR A 100 2.80 1.09 -0.60
N GLY A 101 2.57 0.96 -1.92
CA GLY A 101 3.16 -0.11 -2.72
C GLY A 101 2.38 -0.45 -3.99
N GLY A 102 2.71 -1.60 -4.57
CA GLY A 102 2.06 -2.16 -5.76
C GLY A 102 2.80 -1.91 -7.07
N TYR A 103 2.41 -2.64 -8.12
CA TYR A 103 3.06 -2.58 -9.43
C TYR A 103 2.77 -1.29 -10.18
N MET A 104 1.58 -0.71 -9.97
CA MET A 104 1.13 0.57 -10.52
C MET A 104 1.88 1.79 -9.96
N ALA A 105 2.68 1.63 -8.89
CA ALA A 105 3.36 2.73 -8.20
C ALA A 105 4.15 3.65 -9.14
N ALA A 106 4.93 3.08 -10.06
CA ALA A 106 5.77 3.83 -10.99
C ALA A 106 4.96 4.71 -11.97
N PRO A 107 4.01 4.18 -12.78
CA PRO A 107 3.24 5.00 -13.71
C PRO A 107 2.39 6.08 -13.01
N VAL A 108 1.81 5.79 -11.83
CA VAL A 108 1.05 6.79 -11.07
C VAL A 108 1.97 7.87 -10.51
N THR A 109 3.16 7.51 -10.02
CA THR A 109 4.18 8.47 -9.57
C THR A 109 4.58 9.41 -10.70
N VAL A 110 4.80 8.88 -11.91
CA VAL A 110 5.12 9.71 -13.09
C VAL A 110 3.97 10.68 -13.39
N ALA A 111 2.72 10.21 -13.40
CA ALA A 111 1.55 11.05 -13.61
C ALA A 111 1.45 12.20 -12.59
N CYS A 112 1.60 11.90 -11.30
CA CYS A 112 1.62 12.91 -10.24
C CYS A 112 2.76 13.91 -10.40
N ARG A 113 3.97 13.43 -10.74
CA ARG A 113 5.14 14.29 -10.93
C ARG A 113 5.00 15.25 -12.11
N VAL A 114 4.37 14.80 -13.20
CA VAL A 114 4.06 15.62 -14.39
C VAL A 114 3.02 16.69 -14.06
N LEU A 115 2.02 16.35 -13.25
CA LEU A 115 0.93 17.26 -12.87
C LEU A 115 1.21 18.09 -11.61
N GLY A 116 2.40 17.98 -11.02
CA GLY A 116 2.78 18.74 -9.82
C GLY A 116 2.09 18.31 -8.53
N VAL A 117 1.50 17.11 -8.50
CA VAL A 117 0.83 16.58 -7.30
C VAL A 117 1.88 16.11 -6.29
N PRO A 118 1.85 16.59 -5.03
CA PRO A 118 2.80 16.16 -4.01
C PRO A 118 2.56 14.69 -3.62
N ILE A 119 3.66 14.00 -3.31
CA ILE A 119 3.66 12.56 -3.07
C ILE A 119 4.07 12.30 -1.62
N SER A 120 3.23 11.58 -0.88
CA SER A 120 3.54 11.00 0.43
C SER A 120 3.62 9.48 0.28
N ILE A 121 4.68 8.88 0.81
CA ILE A 121 4.88 7.43 0.77
C ILE A 121 4.82 6.90 2.20
N TYR A 122 4.22 5.73 2.39
CA TYR A 122 4.33 4.97 3.63
C TYR A 122 5.03 3.64 3.35
N LEU A 123 6.08 3.34 4.11
CA LEU A 123 6.87 2.13 4.01
C LEU A 123 6.45 1.15 5.12
N PRO A 124 5.67 0.10 4.80
CA PRO A 124 5.33 -0.94 5.79
C PRO A 124 6.57 -1.77 6.16
N ASP A 125 7.44 -2.02 5.19
CA ASP A 125 8.66 -2.82 5.35
C ASP A 125 9.88 -1.94 5.62
N VAL A 126 10.89 -2.53 6.29
CA VAL A 126 12.17 -1.88 6.57
C VAL A 126 12.92 -1.55 5.28
N GLU A 127 13.12 -2.54 4.41
CA GLU A 127 13.73 -2.34 3.10
C GLU A 127 12.65 -2.08 2.04
N PRO A 128 12.68 -0.93 1.33
CA PRO A 128 11.69 -0.64 0.31
C PRO A 128 11.83 -1.58 -0.89
N GLY A 129 10.69 -2.15 -1.29
CA GLY A 129 10.57 -2.95 -2.51
C GLY A 129 10.91 -2.16 -3.78
N ALA A 130 11.26 -2.89 -4.85
CA ALA A 130 11.74 -2.29 -6.10
C ALA A 130 10.74 -1.30 -6.73
N SER A 131 9.43 -1.57 -6.64
CA SER A 131 8.40 -0.67 -7.19
C SER A 131 8.34 0.66 -6.45
N VAL A 132 8.45 0.65 -5.13
CA VAL A 132 8.42 1.86 -4.29
C VAL A 132 9.74 2.62 -4.37
N ARG A 133 10.87 1.90 -4.50
CA ARG A 133 12.22 2.50 -4.54
C ARG A 133 12.36 3.54 -5.65
N PHE A 134 11.72 3.32 -6.80
CA PHE A 134 11.68 4.31 -7.88
C PHE A 134 11.05 5.64 -7.43
N SER A 135 9.97 5.57 -6.65
CA SER A 135 9.14 6.70 -6.27
C SER A 135 9.66 7.49 -5.06
N LEU A 136 10.51 6.88 -4.22
CA LEU A 136 11.07 7.53 -3.01
C LEU A 136 11.75 8.87 -3.30
N ARG A 137 12.44 8.99 -4.44
CA ARG A 137 13.12 10.23 -4.83
C ARG A 137 12.16 11.41 -5.03
N PHE A 138 10.90 11.12 -5.36
CA PHE A 138 9.85 12.12 -5.61
C PHE A 138 8.96 12.38 -4.39
N ALA A 139 9.14 11.61 -3.31
CA ALA A 139 8.37 11.80 -2.10
C ALA A 139 8.74 13.13 -1.41
N ARG A 140 7.71 13.82 -0.91
CA ARG A 140 7.83 14.98 -0.03
C ARG A 140 7.99 14.55 1.42
N LYS A 141 7.25 13.52 1.84
CA LYS A 141 7.36 12.88 3.16
C LYS A 141 7.24 11.37 3.01
N ILE A 142 7.93 10.65 3.90
CA ILE A 142 8.02 9.20 3.92
C ILE A 142 7.68 8.75 5.35
N GLY A 143 6.50 8.19 5.54
CA GLY A 143 6.12 7.49 6.77
C GLY A 143 6.78 6.12 6.81
N ALA A 144 7.22 5.68 8.00
CA ALA A 144 7.77 4.33 8.18
C ALA A 144 7.29 3.69 9.49
N THR A 145 7.28 2.36 9.49
CA THR A 145 6.96 1.56 10.67
C THR A 145 8.00 1.73 11.79
N THR A 146 9.28 1.86 11.43
CA THR A 146 10.40 1.83 12.39
C THR A 146 11.58 2.68 11.91
N GLU A 147 12.45 3.07 12.84
CA GLU A 147 13.70 3.78 12.58
C GLU A 147 14.67 3.00 11.69
N GLY A 148 14.58 1.66 11.67
CA GLY A 148 15.44 0.82 10.82
C GLY A 148 15.35 1.13 9.32
N THR A 149 14.28 1.79 8.87
CA THR A 149 14.09 2.25 7.49
C THR A 149 15.00 3.43 7.12
N ALA A 150 15.56 4.16 8.09
CA ALA A 150 16.33 5.39 7.87
C ALA A 150 17.55 5.21 6.95
N GLN A 151 18.12 4.01 6.87
CA GLN A 151 19.23 3.71 5.97
C GLN A 151 18.84 3.66 4.48
N TYR A 152 17.55 3.58 4.15
CA TYR A 152 17.05 3.43 2.77
C TYR A 152 16.38 4.69 2.21
N VAL A 153 16.22 5.73 3.02
CA VAL A 153 15.52 6.96 2.65
C VAL A 153 16.23 8.21 3.18
N PRO A 154 16.06 9.38 2.55
CA PRO A 154 16.61 10.62 3.09
C PRO A 154 15.99 10.96 4.46
N GLN A 155 16.84 11.18 5.47
CA GLN A 155 16.40 11.37 6.87
C GLN A 155 15.47 12.57 7.04
N GLU A 156 15.68 13.64 6.29
CA GLU A 156 14.87 14.87 6.34
C GLU A 156 13.42 14.68 5.86
N LYS A 157 13.18 13.60 5.10
CA LYS A 157 11.85 13.22 4.59
C LYS A 157 11.17 12.18 5.46
N LEU A 158 11.92 11.46 6.30
CA LEU A 158 11.42 10.36 7.11
C LEU A 158 10.60 10.86 8.31
N VAL A 159 9.49 10.18 8.57
CA VAL A 159 8.68 10.31 9.78
C VAL A 159 8.37 8.90 10.26
N VAL A 160 8.81 8.53 11.45
CA VAL A 160 8.47 7.23 12.05
C VAL A 160 7.10 7.35 12.70
N THR A 161 6.11 6.67 12.13
CA THR A 161 4.70 6.75 12.58
C THR A 161 4.24 5.48 13.30
N GLY A 162 5.01 4.40 13.21
CA GLY A 162 4.51 3.06 13.52
C GLY A 162 3.62 2.49 12.41
N TYR A 163 3.09 1.29 12.62
CA TYR A 163 2.25 0.59 11.64
C TYR A 163 0.78 1.01 11.76
N PRO A 164 0.14 1.50 10.68
CA PRO A 164 -1.28 1.81 10.70
C PRO A 164 -2.08 0.52 10.80
N VAL A 165 -2.76 0.35 11.93
CA VAL A 165 -3.60 -0.81 12.23
C VAL A 165 -5.07 -0.48 12.05
N ARG A 166 -5.84 -1.46 11.58
CA ARG A 166 -7.29 -1.31 11.38
C ARG A 166 -8.00 -1.05 12.72
N PRO A 167 -9.09 -0.28 12.76
CA PRO A 167 -9.80 0.06 14.00
C PRO A 167 -10.24 -1.16 14.81
N GLU A 168 -10.62 -2.25 14.15
CA GLU A 168 -11.08 -3.48 14.80
C GLU A 168 -9.97 -4.14 15.61
N LEU A 169 -8.72 -4.09 15.11
CA LEU A 169 -7.56 -4.59 15.86
C LEU A 169 -7.26 -3.71 17.08
N ARG A 170 -7.44 -2.39 16.97
CA ARG A 170 -7.31 -1.48 18.13
C ARG A 170 -8.42 -1.69 19.16
N ALA A 171 -9.64 -1.98 18.73
CA ALA A 171 -10.72 -2.31 19.63
C ALA A 171 -10.47 -3.65 20.34
N ALA A 172 -9.91 -4.63 19.63
CA ALA A 172 -9.59 -5.95 20.19
C ALA A 172 -8.53 -5.90 21.30
N THR A 173 -7.66 -4.87 21.35
CA THR A 173 -6.71 -4.72 22.47
C THR A 173 -7.36 -4.30 23.79
N GLN A 174 -8.62 -3.87 23.76
CA GLN A 174 -9.39 -3.52 24.95
C GLN A 174 -10.17 -4.71 25.53
N LEU A 175 -10.18 -5.86 24.84
CA LEU A 175 -10.85 -7.06 25.34
C LEU A 175 -10.08 -7.65 26.52
N SER A 176 -10.81 -8.05 27.56
CA SER A 176 -10.26 -8.89 28.61
C SER A 176 -9.85 -10.26 28.05
N LYS A 177 -8.98 -10.96 28.78
CA LYS A 177 -8.52 -12.29 28.37
C LYS A 177 -9.70 -13.27 28.28
N GLU A 178 -10.65 -13.17 29.20
CA GLU A 178 -11.85 -13.99 29.29
C GLU A 178 -12.75 -13.77 28.07
N GLU A 179 -12.98 -12.52 27.69
CA GLU A 179 -13.77 -12.15 26.52
C GLU A 179 -13.12 -12.64 25.22
N ALA A 180 -11.80 -12.45 25.08
CA ALA A 180 -11.07 -12.93 23.91
C ALA A 180 -11.13 -14.46 23.79
N LEU A 181 -10.96 -15.19 24.90
CA LEU A 181 -11.09 -16.65 24.90
C LEU A 181 -12.50 -17.10 24.51
N ALA A 182 -13.54 -16.45 25.06
CA ALA A 182 -14.93 -16.75 24.73
C ALA A 182 -15.24 -16.51 23.24
N GLN A 183 -14.75 -15.41 22.66
CA GLN A 183 -14.95 -15.06 21.25
C GLN A 183 -14.43 -16.13 20.28
N PHE A 184 -13.29 -16.76 20.63
CA PHE A 184 -12.68 -17.82 19.82
C PHE A 184 -13.02 -19.25 20.31
N ALA A 185 -13.95 -19.38 21.27
CA ALA A 185 -14.32 -20.65 21.91
C ALA A 185 -13.11 -21.43 22.47
N LEU A 186 -12.14 -20.72 23.04
CA LEU A 186 -10.90 -21.28 23.60
C LEU A 186 -11.06 -21.61 25.09
N THR A 187 -10.47 -22.71 25.53
CA THR A 187 -10.55 -23.15 26.93
C THR A 187 -9.64 -22.33 27.85
N PRO A 188 -10.17 -21.72 28.92
CA PRO A 188 -9.35 -21.06 29.94
C PRO A 188 -8.32 -22.01 30.56
N GLY A 189 -7.13 -21.49 30.88
CA GLY A 189 -6.04 -22.25 31.52
C GLY A 189 -5.24 -23.17 30.58
N ARG A 190 -5.66 -23.35 29.32
CA ARG A 190 -4.86 -24.07 28.31
C ARG A 190 -3.97 -23.11 27.53
N ARG A 191 -2.81 -23.60 27.09
CA ARG A 191 -1.95 -22.86 26.14
C ARG A 191 -2.60 -22.90 24.76
N THR A 192 -2.88 -21.74 24.19
CA THR A 192 -3.35 -21.61 22.80
C THR A 192 -2.15 -21.37 21.89
N LEU A 193 -1.99 -22.24 20.88
CA LEU A 193 -1.01 -22.03 19.81
C LEU A 193 -1.70 -21.31 18.65
N PHE A 194 -1.25 -20.09 18.35
CA PHE A 194 -1.64 -19.38 17.14
C PHE A 194 -0.64 -19.67 16.02
N VAL A 195 -1.12 -20.30 14.94
CA VAL A 195 -0.31 -20.59 13.75
C VAL A 195 -0.78 -19.72 12.60
N LEU A 196 0.02 -18.72 12.24
CA LEU A 196 -0.19 -17.91 11.04
C LEU A 196 0.69 -18.47 9.91
N VAL A 197 0.05 -19.00 8.87
CA VAL A 197 0.76 -19.41 7.65
C VAL A 197 0.76 -18.26 6.65
N ALA A 198 1.92 -17.64 6.46
CA ALA A 198 2.14 -16.68 5.39
C ALA A 198 2.83 -17.39 4.21
N ALA A 199 2.20 -17.38 3.03
CA ALA A 199 2.82 -17.91 1.82
C ALA A 199 3.99 -17.02 1.40
N GLY A 200 5.22 -17.47 1.65
CA GLY A 200 6.42 -16.79 1.19
C GLY A 200 6.61 -16.94 -0.31
N VAL A 201 6.68 -15.84 -1.06
CA VAL A 201 7.20 -15.88 -2.43
C VAL A 201 8.70 -16.13 -2.32
N ARG A 202 9.12 -17.36 -2.65
CA ARG A 202 10.52 -17.81 -2.63
C ARG A 202 11.37 -16.83 -3.45
N ARG A 203 12.15 -15.95 -2.80
CA ARG A 203 13.23 -15.21 -3.47
C ARG A 203 14.23 -16.27 -3.94
N LYS A 204 14.30 -16.52 -5.25
CA LYS A 204 15.49 -17.17 -5.83
C LYS A 204 16.65 -16.23 -5.57
N SER A 205 17.44 -16.51 -4.54
CA SER A 205 18.72 -15.88 -4.30
C SER A 205 19.61 -16.14 -5.52
N THR A 206 19.69 -15.16 -6.41
CA THR A 206 20.78 -15.06 -7.38
C THR A 206 21.72 -13.99 -6.85
N ARG A 207 22.60 -14.38 -5.93
CA ARG A 207 23.91 -13.73 -5.81
C ARG A 207 24.96 -14.81 -6.14
N PRO A 208 26.02 -14.41 -6.89
CA PRO A 208 27.01 -15.33 -7.45
C PRO A 208 27.80 -16.07 -6.37
#